data_AF-X1L9D2-F1
#
_entry.id   AF-X1L9D2-F1
#
_cell.length_a   1.000
_cell.length_b   1.000
_cell.length_c   1.000
_cell.angle_alpha   90.00
_cell.angle_beta   90.00
_cell.angle_gamma   90.00
#
_symmetry.space_group_name_H-M   'P 1'
#
loop_
_entity.id
_entity.type
_entity.pdbx_description
1 polymer ?
#
loop_
_entity_poly.entity_id
_entity_poly.type
_entity_poly.pdbx_seq_one_letter_code
_entity_poly.pdbx_strand_id
1 'polypeptide(L)'
;KVKMNREVYVVVSKGSKVMALNIPDLKNKELKEATVIIEEFGLILGRITYTNHFTVPKDVVITQNPEPGNINSNSKNVNLLVSKGPY
;
A
#
# COMPACT_ATOMS: atom_id res chain seq x y z
N LYS A 1 24.93 49.63 9.06
CA LYS A 1 24.72 48.99 7.73
C LYS A 1 25.24 47.57 7.80
N VAL A 2 24.37 46.57 7.94
CA VAL A 2 24.78 45.15 8.00
C VAL A 2 24.35 44.50 6.68
N LYS A 3 25.30 43.99 5.90
CA LYS A 3 25.02 43.11 4.75
C LYS A 3 24.92 41.69 5.29
N MET A 4 23.73 41.10 5.23
CA MET A 4 23.51 39.72 5.65
C MET A 4 22.76 39.00 4.53
N ASN A 5 23.49 38.69 3.46
CA ASN A 5 23.03 37.76 2.42
C ASN A 5 23.71 36.41 2.65
N ARG A 6 23.34 35.73 3.73
CA ARG A 6 23.47 34.27 3.77
C ARG A 6 22.19 33.75 3.16
N GLU A 7 22.24 33.38 1.89
CA GLU A 7 21.29 32.43 1.34
C GLU A 7 21.49 31.13 2.13
N VAL A 8 20.66 30.98 3.15
CA VAL A 8 20.55 29.71 3.84
C VAL A 8 19.84 28.81 2.84
N TYR A 9 20.60 27.92 2.21
CA TYR A 9 20.04 26.73 1.61
C TYR A 9 19.42 25.93 2.75
N VAL A 10 18.17 26.24 3.08
CA VAL A 10 17.36 25.38 3.90
C VAL A 10 17.09 24.17 3.01
N VAL A 11 17.95 23.16 3.13
CA VAL A 11 17.54 21.81 2.81
C VAL A 11 16.47 21.50 3.84
N VAL A 12 15.22 21.88 3.55
CA VAL A 12 14.08 21.27 4.23
C VAL A 12 14.27 19.81 3.88
N SER A 13 14.75 19.05 4.86
CA SER A 13 14.86 17.60 4.78
C SER A 13 13.60 17.14 4.08
N LYS A 14 13.74 16.44 2.95
CA LYS A 14 12.63 15.84 2.19
C LYS A 14 12.03 14.72 3.02
N GLY A 15 11.65 15.01 4.27
CA GLY A 15 10.95 14.16 5.20
C GLY A 15 9.84 13.54 4.37
N SER A 16 9.95 12.23 4.25
CA SER A 16 9.25 11.39 3.28
C SER A 16 7.92 12.01 2.92
N LYS A 17 7.72 12.36 1.64
CA LYS A 17 6.51 13.05 1.18
C LYS A 17 5.32 12.15 1.50
N VAL A 18 4.67 12.43 2.63
CA VAL A 18 3.50 11.69 3.09
C VAL A 18 2.38 12.03 2.11
N MET A 19 1.93 11.02 1.37
CA MET A 19 0.83 11.15 0.43
C MET A 19 -0.43 10.63 1.11
N ALA A 20 -1.53 11.36 0.96
CA ALA A 20 -2.85 10.81 1.22
C ALA A 20 -3.13 9.75 0.13
N LEU A 21 -3.23 8.50 0.55
CA LEU A 21 -3.56 7.36 -0.29
C LEU A 21 -4.94 6.85 0.09
N ASN A 22 -5.77 6.58 -0.91
CA ASN A 22 -7.02 5.86 -0.73
C ASN A 22 -6.74 4.38 -1.00
N ILE A 23 -6.82 3.55 0.04
CA ILE A 23 -6.57 2.12 -0.05
C ILE A 23 -7.90 1.40 -0.29
N PRO A 24 -8.07 0.70 -1.43
CA PRO A 24 -9.29 -0.05 -1.72
C PRO A 24 -9.41 -1.27 -0.80
N ASP A 25 -10.64 -1.76 -0.61
CA ASP A 25 -10.88 -3.03 0.05
C ASP A 25 -10.73 -4.19 -0.94
N LEU A 26 -9.73 -5.02 -0.69
CA LEU A 26 -9.32 -6.18 -1.47
C LEU A 26 -9.65 -7.48 -0.76
N LYS A 27 -10.18 -7.45 0.47
CA LYS A 27 -10.56 -8.66 1.21
C LYS A 27 -11.65 -9.42 0.46
N ASN A 28 -11.53 -10.75 0.45
CA ASN A 28 -12.42 -11.68 -0.27
C ASN A 28 -12.43 -11.51 -1.80
N LYS A 29 -11.54 -10.72 -2.39
CA LYS A 29 -11.36 -10.64 -3.85
C LYS A 29 -10.37 -11.69 -4.32
N GLU A 30 -10.51 -12.12 -5.57
CA GLU A 30 -9.47 -12.92 -6.21
C GLU A 30 -8.18 -12.10 -6.36
N LEU A 31 -7.03 -12.74 -6.28
CA LEU A 31 -5.72 -12.10 -6.42
C LEU A 31 -5.61 -11.33 -7.74
N LYS A 32 -6.18 -11.86 -8.82
CA LYS A 32 -6.22 -11.20 -10.13
C LYS A 32 -7.02 -9.90 -10.06
N GLU A 33 -8.23 -9.96 -9.51
CA GLU A 33 -9.09 -8.78 -9.34
C GLU A 33 -8.42 -7.75 -8.42
N ALA A 34 -7.84 -8.21 -7.31
CA ALA A 34 -7.15 -7.33 -6.37
C ALA A 34 -5.96 -6.60 -7.00
N THR A 35 -5.22 -7.27 -7.88
CA THR A 35 -4.09 -6.69 -8.61
C THR A 35 -4.56 -5.57 -9.56
N VAL A 36 -5.64 -5.81 -10.31
CA VAL A 36 -6.23 -4.80 -11.20
C VAL A 36 -6.68 -3.57 -10.40
N ILE A 37 -7.37 -3.77 -9.28
CA ILE A 37 -7.84 -2.67 -8.42
C ILE A 37 -6.67 -1.87 -7.84
N ILE A 38 -5.58 -2.53 -7.42
CA ILE A 38 -4.37 -1.85 -6.93
C ILE A 38 -3.81 -0.93 -8.01
N GLU A 39 -3.70 -1.41 -9.25
CA GLU A 39 -3.20 -0.64 -10.39
C GLU A 39 -4.12 0.53 -10.75
N GLU A 40 -5.44 0.33 -10.75
CA GLU A 40 -6.44 1.37 -10.99
C GLU A 40 -6.38 2.52 -9.96
N PHE A 41 -6.07 2.20 -8.70
CA PHE A 41 -5.88 3.19 -7.64
C PHE A 41 -4.49 3.86 -7.66
N GLY A 42 -3.64 3.51 -8.63
CA GLY A 42 -2.27 4.01 -8.72
C GLY A 42 -1.39 3.61 -7.52
N LEU A 43 -1.75 2.48 -6.90
CA LEU A 43 -1.01 1.80 -5.85
C LEU A 43 -0.07 0.76 -6.48
N ILE A 44 0.83 0.22 -5.67
CA ILE A 44 1.83 -0.75 -6.13
C ILE A 44 1.58 -2.07 -5.40
N LEU A 45 1.52 -3.16 -6.14
CA LEU A 45 1.42 -4.48 -5.54
C LEU A 45 2.73 -4.78 -4.80
N GLY A 46 2.62 -4.96 -3.48
CA GLY A 46 3.72 -5.26 -2.60
C GLY A 46 3.98 -6.76 -2.48
N ARG A 47 4.38 -7.18 -1.28
CA ARG A 47 4.62 -8.60 -0.99
C ARG A 47 3.30 -9.37 -0.96
N ILE A 48 3.25 -10.47 -1.69
CA ILE A 48 2.18 -11.46 -1.60
C ILE A 48 2.66 -12.62 -0.73
N THR A 49 1.96 -12.89 0.36
CA THR A 49 2.17 -14.05 1.22
C THR A 49 1.04 -15.03 0.98
N TYR A 50 1.34 -16.33 0.92
CA TYR A 50 0.32 -17.37 0.74
C TYR A 50 0.20 -18.25 1.98
N THR A 51 -1.02 -18.50 2.45
CA THR A 51 -1.30 -19.39 3.59
C THR A 51 -2.46 -20.33 3.27
N ASN A 52 -2.48 -21.52 3.87
CA ASN A 52 -3.67 -22.39 3.82
C ASN A 52 -4.79 -21.76 4.66
N HIS A 53 -6.04 -21.91 4.24
CA HIS A 53 -7.19 -21.37 4.97
C HIS A 53 -8.38 -22.32 4.90
N PHE A 54 -8.95 -22.65 6.05
CA PHE A 54 -10.00 -23.67 6.20
C PHE A 54 -11.27 -23.39 5.38
N THR A 55 -11.63 -22.13 5.15
CA THR A 55 -12.85 -21.72 4.42
C THR A 55 -12.63 -20.83 3.20
N VAL A 56 -11.43 -20.28 3.00
CA VAL A 56 -11.21 -19.29 1.93
C VAL A 56 -10.68 -20.03 0.71
N PRO A 57 -11.32 -19.92 -0.46
CA PRO A 57 -10.87 -20.59 -1.68
C PRO A 57 -9.44 -20.20 -2.06
N LYS A 58 -8.80 -21.05 -2.86
CA LYS A 58 -7.48 -20.75 -3.41
C LYS A 58 -7.52 -19.44 -4.22
N ASP A 59 -6.43 -18.69 -4.16
CA ASP A 59 -6.19 -17.44 -4.89
C ASP A 59 -7.12 -16.28 -4.47
N VAL A 60 -7.76 -16.38 -3.30
CA VAL A 60 -8.56 -15.30 -2.70
C VAL A 60 -7.77 -14.58 -1.61
N VAL A 61 -7.82 -13.25 -1.60
CA VAL A 61 -7.18 -12.39 -0.59
C VAL A 61 -7.92 -12.54 0.74
N ILE A 62 -7.18 -13.00 1.76
CA ILE A 62 -7.63 -13.11 3.15
C ILE A 62 -7.55 -11.74 3.83
N THR A 63 -6.42 -11.06 3.67
CA THR A 63 -6.21 -9.72 4.22
C THR A 63 -5.17 -8.95 3.41
N GLN A 64 -5.09 -7.65 3.66
CA GLN A 64 -4.16 -6.72 3.03
C GLN A 64 -3.49 -5.85 4.09
N ASN A 65 -2.34 -5.28 3.73
CA ASN A 65 -1.68 -4.26 4.51
C ASN A 65 -1.07 -3.23 3.55
N PRO A 66 -1.49 -1.95 3.59
CA PRO A 66 -2.35 -1.32 4.60
C PRO A 66 -3.83 -1.73 4.56
N GLU A 67 -4.53 -1.54 5.69
CA GLU A 67 -5.99 -1.72 5.77
C GLU A 67 -6.73 -0.73 4.84
N PRO A 68 -7.96 -1.07 4.41
CA PRO A 68 -8.75 -0.21 3.54
C PRO A 68 -9.05 1.16 4.17
N GLY A 69 -9.12 2.19 3.33
CA GLY A 69 -9.47 3.56 3.71
C GLY A 69 -8.38 4.58 3.39
N ASN A 70 -8.57 5.80 3.89
CA ASN A 70 -7.64 6.89 3.65
C ASN A 70 -6.50 6.84 4.65
N ILE A 71 -5.28 6.65 4.16
CA ILE A 71 -4.07 6.64 4.98
C ILE A 71 -3.09 7.68 4.49
N ASN A 72 -2.26 8.16 5.41
CA ASN A 72 -1.13 9.00 5.10
C ASN A 72 0.12 8.13 5.11
N SER A 73 0.65 7.82 3.93
CA SER A 73 1.80 6.91 3.78
C SER A 73 2.86 7.50 2.84
N ASN A 74 4.09 7.12 3.11
CA ASN A 74 5.24 7.41 2.24
C ASN A 74 5.44 6.36 1.16
N SER A 75 4.67 5.28 1.22
CA SER A 75 4.75 4.12 0.32
C SER A 75 3.36 3.81 -0.24
N LYS A 76 3.33 3.53 -1.54
CA LYS A 76 2.14 3.09 -2.28
C LYS A 76 1.98 1.57 -2.27
N ASN A 77 2.86 0.84 -1.59
CA ASN A 77 2.86 -0.62 -1.61
C ASN A 77 1.70 -1.20 -0.80
N VAL A 78 0.94 -2.12 -1.38
CA VAL A 78 -0.10 -2.91 -0.72
C VAL A 78 0.33 -4.38 -0.70
N ASN A 79 0.61 -4.89 0.48
CA ASN A 79 0.92 -6.30 0.70
C ASN A 79 -0.37 -7.10 0.84
N LEU A 80 -0.40 -8.32 0.32
CA LEU A 80 -1.57 -9.18 0.35
C LEU A 80 -1.23 -10.51 1.05
N LEU A 81 -2.17 -11.01 1.84
CA LEU A 81 -2.20 -12.39 2.30
C LEU A 81 -3.26 -13.13 1.50
N VAL A 82 -2.86 -14.15 0.75
CA VAL A 82 -3.71 -14.89 -0.18
C VAL A 82 -3.86 -16.33 0.31
N SER A 83 -5.05 -16.88 0.14
CA SER A 83 -5.34 -18.27 0.48
C SER A 83 -4.79 -19.23 -0.57
N LYS A 84 -4.19 -20.33 -0.12
CA LYS A 84 -3.86 -21.51 -0.94
C LYS A 84 -5.04 -22.48 -1.09
N GLY A 85 -6.16 -22.19 -0.43
CA GLY A 85 -7.34 -23.04 -0.35
C GLY A 85 -7.47 -23.79 0.98
N PRO A 86 -8.58 -24.51 1.14
CA PRO A 86 -8.79 -25.44 2.25
C PRO A 86 -7.79 -26.60 2.18
N TYR A 87 -7.38 -27.07 3.35
CA TYR A 87 -6.58 -28.27 3.55
C TYR A 87 -7.46 -29.45 3.92
#